data_AF-A0A7Y5PMZ6-F1
#
_entry.id   AF-A0A7Y5PMZ6-F1
#
_cell.length_a   1.000
_cell.length_b   1.000
_cell.length_c   1.000
_cell.angle_alpha   90.00
_cell.angle_beta   90.00
_cell.angle_gamma   90.00
#
_symmetry.space_group_name_H-M   'P 1'
#
loop_
_entity.id
_entity.type
_entity.pdbx_description
1 polymer ?
#
loop_
_entity_poly.entity_id
_entity_poly.type
_entity_poly.pdbx_seq_one_letter_code
_entity_poly.pdbx_strand_id
1 'polypeptide(L)'
;MPGRKITDQQVRKYTEARRQATQQIAAARMGISVRSARRIEQADGLPSQGGPRTWRTRADPLAGVWEEELLPLLAREPGLQGRTLLEELQRRHGDVFGDGVLRTLQRRIRMWRAEHGQEKEVFFAQSNPPGRLALSDFTVCNELNVSIAGERFEHRLYQFALAYSGWRHAELVCGGESFAALAQGLQNALWALGGVPEEHRTDSLSAAFNNLAEAETLTRRYADLCQHYGMRPTRNNLGQSHENGAIESRQGSLKGALDQALLLRGHREFATVADYQRVVADVVARLNRRIQTPLTEERSQLKALPVRRTSEYEEIEARVTKFGTVSIRRVLYSVPSRLIGHRLQFRLYPERLEGWLGGVSVFESVRGTVPAGKPRGKQIDYRHLLPALKRKPGAFARWALRDEMFPRTEYRQTWERLIETLPERQACKLMVGLLDLAARGACEAQLAQVLGEVLQADAVPDLDALAERFAPRETPMPVVTVSLPPLSAYDDLFAVAA
;
A
#
# COMPACT_ATOMS: atom_id res chain seq x y z
N MET A 1 12.84 -50.37 -13.72
CA MET A 1 12.31 -49.06 -14.19
C MET A 1 11.32 -49.31 -15.33
N PRO A 2 10.01 -49.42 -15.06
CA PRO A 2 9.02 -49.42 -16.14
C PRO A 2 8.98 -48.03 -16.81
N GLY A 3 8.98 -47.98 -18.14
CA GLY A 3 8.66 -46.77 -18.90
C GLY A 3 9.83 -45.94 -19.47
N ARG A 4 11.10 -46.22 -19.13
CA ARG A 4 12.24 -45.55 -19.77
C ARG A 4 12.68 -46.29 -21.04
N LYS A 5 12.84 -45.56 -22.15
CA LYS A 5 13.40 -46.11 -23.40
C LYS A 5 14.87 -46.48 -23.18
N ILE A 6 15.30 -47.61 -23.74
CA ILE A 6 16.70 -48.04 -23.70
C ILE A 6 17.51 -47.13 -24.63
N THR A 7 18.58 -46.55 -24.10
CA THR A 7 19.44 -45.63 -24.85
C THR A 7 20.54 -46.37 -25.60
N ASP A 8 21.10 -45.74 -26.63
CA ASP A 8 22.26 -46.26 -27.35
C ASP A 8 23.44 -46.56 -26.43
N GLN A 9 23.66 -45.70 -25.44
CA GLN A 9 24.72 -45.88 -24.45
C GLN A 9 24.49 -47.14 -23.61
N GLN A 10 23.24 -47.40 -23.21
CA GLN A 10 22.89 -48.62 -22.50
C GLN A 10 23.08 -49.87 -23.38
N VAL A 11 22.77 -49.79 -24.68
CA VAL A 11 23.01 -50.88 -25.63
C VAL A 11 24.50 -51.16 -25.82
N ARG A 12 25.33 -50.12 -25.96
CA ARG A 12 26.79 -50.29 -26.09
C ARG A 12 27.41 -50.90 -24.84
N LYS A 13 27.08 -50.36 -23.66
CA LYS A 13 27.54 -50.89 -22.37
C LYS A 13 27.03 -52.31 -22.11
N TYR A 14 25.80 -52.63 -22.51
CA TYR A 14 25.28 -53.99 -22.47
C TYR A 14 26.09 -54.92 -23.37
N THR A 15 26.37 -54.52 -24.61
CA THR A 15 27.14 -55.32 -25.59
C THR A 15 28.56 -55.60 -25.08
N GLU A 16 29.19 -54.61 -24.44
CA GLU A 16 30.49 -54.75 -23.80
C GLU A 16 30.44 -55.70 -22.60
N ALA A 17 29.48 -55.51 -21.68
CA ALA A 17 29.28 -56.39 -20.53
C ALA A 17 28.93 -57.84 -20.95
N ARG A 18 28.22 -58.00 -22.07
CA ARG A 18 27.82 -59.30 -22.61
C ARG A 18 28.99 -60.14 -23.10
N ARG A 19 30.11 -59.51 -23.49
CA ARG A 19 31.35 -60.21 -23.86
C ARG A 19 32.01 -60.92 -22.67
N GLN A 20 31.74 -60.46 -21.45
CA GLN A 20 32.39 -60.94 -20.22
C GLN A 20 31.44 -61.66 -19.26
N ALA A 21 30.13 -61.64 -19.53
CA ALA A 21 29.12 -62.20 -18.63
C ALA A 21 27.93 -62.81 -19.38
N THR A 22 27.18 -63.66 -18.69
CA THR A 22 25.93 -64.22 -19.24
C THR A 22 24.90 -63.12 -19.50
N GLN A 23 23.96 -63.37 -20.41
CA GLN A 23 22.91 -62.43 -20.80
C GLN A 23 22.15 -61.87 -19.59
N GLN A 24 21.84 -62.73 -18.60
CA GLN A 24 21.13 -62.33 -17.38
C GLN A 24 21.95 -61.35 -16.53
N ILE A 25 23.25 -61.61 -16.35
CA ILE A 25 24.15 -60.78 -15.55
C ILE A 25 24.41 -59.44 -16.25
N ALA A 26 24.65 -59.46 -17.57
CA ALA A 26 24.83 -58.24 -18.36
C ALA A 26 23.56 -57.37 -18.38
N ALA A 27 22.38 -57.99 -18.49
CA ALA A 27 21.10 -57.30 -18.43
C ALA A 27 20.86 -56.65 -17.06
N ALA A 28 21.13 -57.38 -15.98
CA ALA A 28 21.00 -56.89 -14.61
C ALA A 28 21.95 -55.71 -14.33
N ARG A 29 23.23 -55.80 -14.75
CA ARG A 29 24.22 -54.72 -14.63
C ARG A 29 23.79 -53.43 -15.33
N MET A 30 23.05 -53.56 -16.42
CA MET A 30 22.56 -52.41 -17.19
C MET A 30 21.15 -51.95 -16.82
N GLY A 31 20.54 -52.58 -15.81
CA GLY A 31 19.18 -52.25 -15.34
C GLY A 31 18.09 -52.51 -16.38
N ILE A 32 18.31 -53.47 -17.31
CA ILE A 32 17.35 -53.85 -18.36
C ILE A 32 16.83 -55.27 -18.14
N SER A 33 15.63 -55.57 -18.64
CA SER A 33 15.06 -56.92 -18.54
C SER A 33 15.74 -57.90 -19.50
N VAL A 34 15.78 -59.18 -19.14
CA VAL A 34 16.33 -60.26 -19.99
C VAL A 34 15.63 -60.30 -21.36
N ARG A 35 14.32 -60.02 -21.40
CA ARG A 35 13.56 -59.88 -22.66
C ARG A 35 14.07 -58.73 -23.53
N SER A 36 14.47 -57.62 -22.93
CA SER A 36 15.02 -56.47 -23.66
C SER A 36 16.44 -56.73 -24.14
N ALA A 37 17.26 -57.40 -23.31
CA ALA A 37 18.59 -57.88 -23.67
C ALA A 37 18.56 -58.81 -24.89
N ARG A 38 17.62 -59.77 -24.92
CA ARG A 38 17.40 -60.64 -26.10
C ARG A 38 17.01 -59.85 -27.36
N ARG A 39 16.19 -58.81 -27.22
CA ARG A 39 15.82 -57.92 -28.33
C ARG A 39 17.01 -57.10 -28.84
N ILE A 40 17.90 -56.66 -27.95
CA ILE A 40 19.12 -55.93 -28.32
C ILE A 40 20.08 -56.84 -29.11
N GLU A 41 20.24 -58.09 -28.69
CA GLU A 41 21.09 -59.06 -29.41
C GLU A 41 20.56 -59.46 -30.79
N GLN A 42 19.25 -59.34 -31.01
CA GLN A 42 18.58 -59.64 -32.28
C GLN A 42 18.39 -58.41 -33.19
N ALA A 43 18.79 -57.22 -32.74
CA ALA A 43 18.59 -55.99 -33.50
C ALA A 43 19.83 -55.69 -34.36
N ASP A 44 19.62 -55.34 -35.62
CA ASP A 44 20.69 -54.99 -36.59
C ASP A 44 21.24 -53.56 -36.40
N GLY A 45 20.92 -52.88 -35.29
CA GLY A 45 21.36 -51.50 -35.07
C GLY A 45 21.01 -50.93 -33.70
N LEU A 46 21.54 -49.74 -33.42
CA LEU A 46 21.23 -49.00 -32.19
C LEU A 46 19.77 -48.50 -32.19
N PRO A 47 19.14 -48.31 -31.01
CA PRO A 47 17.79 -47.77 -30.90
C PRO A 47 17.55 -46.46 -31.66
N SER A 48 18.57 -45.59 -31.78
CA SER A 48 18.51 -44.35 -32.57
C SER A 48 18.57 -44.54 -34.09
N GLN A 49 19.06 -45.69 -34.57
CA GLN A 49 19.20 -46.01 -35.98
C GLN A 49 17.94 -46.67 -36.56
N GLY A 50 17.01 -47.10 -35.72
CA GLY A 50 15.69 -47.52 -36.16
C GLY A 50 14.85 -46.33 -36.58
N GLY A 51 14.43 -46.30 -37.84
CA GLY A 51 13.50 -45.28 -38.34
C GLY A 51 12.19 -45.23 -37.53
N PRO A 52 11.45 -44.11 -37.58
CA PRO A 52 10.15 -44.01 -36.91
C PRO A 52 9.24 -45.14 -37.39
N ARG A 53 8.47 -45.73 -36.46
CA ARG A 53 7.52 -46.80 -36.80
C ARG A 53 6.52 -46.29 -37.83
N THR A 54 6.54 -46.87 -39.02
CA THR A 54 5.69 -46.48 -40.16
C THR A 54 4.30 -47.10 -40.11
N TRP A 55 4.07 -48.13 -39.28
CA TRP A 55 2.77 -48.80 -39.16
C TRP A 55 2.01 -48.41 -37.90
N ARG A 56 0.70 -48.20 -38.03
CA ARG A 56 -0.20 -48.00 -36.89
C ARG A 56 -0.61 -49.35 -36.31
N THR A 57 -0.71 -49.43 -34.99
CA THR A 57 -1.13 -50.67 -34.29
C THR A 57 -2.65 -50.88 -34.36
N ARG A 58 -3.43 -49.86 -34.75
CA ARG A 58 -4.89 -49.94 -34.92
C ARG A 58 -5.33 -49.13 -36.13
N ALA A 59 -6.41 -49.57 -36.77
CA ALA A 59 -7.12 -48.80 -37.78
C ALA A 59 -7.58 -47.46 -37.19
N ASP A 60 -7.60 -46.45 -38.04
CA ASP A 60 -7.91 -45.08 -37.65
C ASP A 60 -9.42 -44.88 -37.54
N PRO A 61 -9.96 -44.67 -36.32
CA PRO A 61 -11.40 -44.63 -36.12
C PRO A 61 -12.06 -43.45 -36.84
N LEU A 62 -11.30 -42.40 -37.19
CA LEU A 62 -11.83 -41.18 -37.81
C LEU A 62 -11.56 -41.11 -39.32
N ALA A 63 -10.94 -42.12 -39.95
CA ALA A 63 -10.52 -42.02 -41.35
C ALA A 63 -11.69 -41.73 -42.31
N GLY A 64 -12.83 -42.41 -42.14
CA GLY A 64 -13.98 -42.24 -43.03
C GLY A 64 -14.76 -40.94 -42.84
N VAL A 65 -14.68 -40.30 -41.67
CA VAL A 65 -15.49 -39.10 -41.34
C VAL A 65 -14.67 -37.81 -41.29
N TRP A 66 -13.33 -37.92 -41.29
CA TRP A 66 -12.45 -36.76 -41.13
C TRP A 66 -12.53 -35.82 -42.34
N GLU A 67 -12.29 -36.33 -43.54
CA GLU A 67 -12.26 -35.51 -44.75
C GLU A 67 -13.65 -35.09 -45.21
N GLU A 68 -14.63 -36.00 -45.13
CA GLU A 68 -15.97 -35.79 -45.68
C GLU A 68 -16.90 -34.96 -44.77
N GLU A 69 -16.76 -35.06 -43.44
CA GLU A 69 -17.69 -34.42 -42.50
C GLU A 69 -17.05 -33.40 -41.57
N LEU A 70 -15.89 -33.71 -40.99
CA LEU A 70 -15.26 -32.86 -39.97
C LEU A 70 -14.49 -31.69 -40.56
N LEU A 71 -13.77 -31.89 -41.67
CA LEU A 71 -13.05 -30.81 -42.35
C LEU A 71 -13.99 -29.70 -42.87
N PRO A 72 -15.14 -29.99 -43.53
CA PRO A 72 -16.08 -28.94 -43.95
C PRO A 72 -16.66 -28.15 -42.77
N LEU A 73 -16.94 -28.81 -41.64
CA LEU A 73 -17.43 -28.14 -40.43
C LEU A 73 -16.37 -27.21 -39.83
N LEU A 74 -15.11 -27.66 -39.76
CA LEU A 74 -14.00 -26.85 -39.29
C LEU A 74 -13.67 -25.69 -40.24
N ALA A 75 -13.77 -25.91 -41.55
CA ALA A 75 -13.56 -24.87 -42.55
C ALA A 75 -14.65 -23.78 -42.48
N ARG A 76 -15.90 -24.17 -42.20
CA ARG A 76 -17.00 -23.21 -42.00
C ARG A 76 -16.89 -22.46 -40.68
N GLU A 77 -16.58 -23.18 -39.60
CA GLU A 77 -16.50 -22.63 -38.24
C GLU A 77 -15.23 -23.11 -37.51
N PRO A 78 -14.08 -22.43 -37.69
CA PRO A 78 -12.80 -22.83 -37.11
C PRO A 78 -12.78 -22.88 -35.57
N GLY A 79 -13.75 -22.21 -34.91
CA GLY A 79 -13.93 -22.16 -33.46
C GLY A 79 -14.46 -23.46 -32.82
N LEU A 80 -15.01 -24.39 -33.61
CA LEU A 80 -15.59 -25.64 -33.10
C LEU A 80 -14.61 -26.46 -32.26
N GLN A 81 -15.03 -26.83 -31.05
CA GLN A 81 -14.20 -27.59 -30.13
C GLN A 81 -14.29 -29.10 -30.40
N GLY A 82 -13.24 -29.84 -30.04
CA GLY A 82 -13.21 -31.30 -30.27
C GLY A 82 -14.30 -32.07 -29.52
N ARG A 83 -14.82 -31.53 -28.41
CA ARG A 83 -15.95 -32.13 -27.70
C ARG A 83 -17.25 -31.94 -28.48
N THR A 84 -17.51 -30.73 -28.95
CA THR A 84 -18.65 -30.39 -29.80
C THR A 84 -18.69 -31.22 -31.08
N LEU A 85 -17.53 -31.40 -31.73
CA LEU A 85 -17.43 -32.24 -32.93
C LEU A 85 -17.62 -33.74 -32.64
N LEU A 86 -17.23 -34.22 -31.46
CA LEU A 86 -17.49 -35.60 -31.06
C LEU A 86 -18.99 -35.84 -30.79
N GLU A 87 -19.62 -34.92 -30.06
CA GLU A 87 -21.06 -34.95 -29.78
C GLU A 87 -21.87 -34.91 -31.10
N GLU A 88 -21.40 -34.15 -32.09
CA GLU A 88 -22.03 -34.11 -33.42
C GLU A 88 -21.85 -35.42 -34.20
N LEU A 89 -20.69 -36.08 -34.13
CA LEU A 89 -20.49 -37.41 -34.72
C LEU A 89 -21.36 -38.47 -34.05
N GLN A 90 -21.46 -38.44 -32.71
CA GLN A 90 -22.31 -39.34 -31.94
C GLN A 90 -23.78 -39.14 -32.28
N ARG A 91 -24.21 -37.89 -32.51
CA ARG A 91 -25.57 -37.57 -32.96
C ARG A 91 -25.88 -38.13 -34.34
N ARG A 92 -24.93 -38.08 -35.28
CA ARG A 92 -25.13 -38.51 -36.69
C ARG A 92 -24.96 -40.01 -36.91
N HIS A 93 -24.03 -40.62 -36.17
CA HIS A 93 -23.59 -42.00 -36.39
C HIS A 93 -23.85 -42.93 -35.19
N GLY A 94 -24.51 -42.44 -34.14
CA GLY A 94 -24.78 -43.19 -32.92
C GLY A 94 -23.51 -43.56 -32.14
N ASP A 95 -23.56 -44.69 -31.42
CA ASP A 95 -22.51 -45.15 -30.50
C ASP A 95 -21.23 -45.69 -31.19
N VAL A 96 -21.12 -45.54 -32.52
CA VAL A 96 -19.93 -45.96 -33.29
C VAL A 96 -18.67 -45.18 -32.83
N PHE A 97 -18.84 -43.94 -32.37
CA PHE A 97 -17.75 -43.09 -31.90
C PHE A 97 -17.79 -42.88 -30.37
N GLY A 98 -17.15 -43.77 -29.62
CA GLY A 98 -17.01 -43.62 -28.17
C GLY A 98 -16.02 -42.52 -27.74
N ASP A 99 -16.10 -42.11 -26.47
CA ASP A 99 -15.29 -41.04 -25.86
C ASP A 99 -13.77 -41.23 -25.97
N GLY A 100 -13.31 -42.47 -26.16
CA GLY A 100 -11.90 -42.79 -26.40
C GLY A 100 -11.30 -42.11 -27.64
N VAL A 101 -12.12 -41.61 -28.55
CA VAL A 101 -11.70 -40.92 -29.78
C VAL A 101 -11.44 -39.41 -29.56
N LEU A 102 -11.94 -38.82 -28.46
CA LEU A 102 -11.86 -37.38 -28.19
C LEU A 102 -10.43 -36.83 -28.24
N ARG A 103 -9.47 -37.52 -27.64
CA ARG A 103 -8.06 -37.09 -27.67
C ARG A 103 -7.48 -37.09 -29.08
N THR A 104 -7.86 -38.07 -29.91
CA THR A 104 -7.41 -38.16 -31.31
C THR A 104 -8.02 -37.02 -32.13
N LEU A 105 -9.29 -36.73 -31.92
CA LEU A 105 -10.03 -35.63 -32.55
C LEU A 105 -9.43 -34.26 -32.17
N GLN A 106 -9.26 -33.98 -30.87
CA GLN A 106 -8.62 -32.75 -30.37
C GLN A 106 -7.21 -32.56 -30.95
N ARG A 107 -6.43 -33.64 -31.07
CA ARG A 107 -5.08 -33.58 -31.68
C ARG A 107 -5.16 -33.20 -33.16
N ARG A 108 -6.08 -33.76 -33.93
CA ARG A 108 -6.24 -33.41 -35.35
C ARG A 108 -6.74 -31.99 -35.55
N ILE A 109 -7.72 -31.55 -34.75
CA ILE A 109 -8.19 -30.16 -34.77
C ILE A 109 -7.04 -29.21 -34.46
N ARG A 110 -6.18 -29.56 -33.50
CA ARG A 110 -4.98 -28.76 -33.18
C ARG A 110 -4.00 -28.68 -34.36
N MET A 111 -3.78 -29.77 -35.09
CA MET A 111 -2.92 -29.78 -36.30
C MET A 111 -3.56 -28.97 -37.43
N TRP A 112 -4.84 -29.22 -37.71
CA TRP A 112 -5.58 -28.48 -38.73
C TRP A 112 -5.60 -26.97 -38.44
N ARG A 113 -5.82 -26.55 -37.19
CA ARG A 113 -5.73 -25.14 -36.78
C ARG A 113 -4.33 -24.54 -36.88
N ALA A 114 -3.28 -25.37 -36.83
CA ALA A 114 -1.92 -24.88 -37.03
C ALA A 114 -1.62 -24.61 -38.51
N GLU A 115 -2.28 -25.35 -39.41
CA GLU A 115 -2.10 -25.23 -40.86
C GLU A 115 -3.08 -24.24 -41.51
N HIS A 116 -4.32 -24.18 -41.01
CA HIS A 116 -5.45 -23.47 -41.64
C HIS A 116 -6.24 -22.57 -40.68
N GLY A 117 -5.87 -22.53 -39.40
CA GLY A 117 -6.54 -21.70 -38.41
C GLY A 117 -6.19 -20.22 -38.57
N GLN A 118 -7.00 -19.34 -37.97
CA GLN A 118 -6.70 -17.92 -37.88
C GLN A 118 -5.38 -17.69 -37.13
N GLU A 119 -4.70 -16.60 -37.46
CA GLU A 119 -3.54 -16.14 -36.69
C GLU A 119 -3.92 -16.01 -35.22
N LYS A 120 -3.05 -16.52 -34.36
CA LYS A 120 -3.21 -16.32 -32.93
C LYS A 120 -2.63 -14.96 -32.56
N GLU A 121 -3.26 -14.32 -31.60
CA GLU A 121 -2.69 -13.14 -30.98
C GLU A 121 -1.25 -13.43 -30.51
N VAL A 122 -0.32 -12.60 -30.98
CA VAL A 122 1.08 -12.67 -30.61
C VAL A 122 1.28 -11.77 -29.40
N PHE A 123 1.67 -12.35 -28.27
CA PHE A 123 2.05 -11.59 -27.08
C PHE A 123 3.52 -11.16 -27.19
N PHE A 124 3.77 -9.86 -27.31
CA PHE A 124 5.11 -9.30 -27.27
C PHE A 124 5.53 -9.06 -25.82
N ALA A 125 6.55 -9.77 -25.35
CA ALA A 125 7.12 -9.53 -24.03
C ALA A 125 7.74 -8.12 -23.99
N GLN A 126 7.13 -7.21 -23.25
CA GLN A 126 7.70 -5.88 -23.01
C GLN A 126 8.79 -5.99 -21.94
N SER A 127 9.98 -5.45 -22.24
CA SER A 127 10.99 -5.21 -21.21
C SER A 127 10.71 -3.87 -20.54
N ASN A 128 10.95 -3.80 -19.22
CA ASN A 128 10.89 -2.56 -18.45
C ASN A 128 12.33 -2.12 -18.15
N PRO A 129 12.93 -1.19 -18.92
CA PRO A 129 14.26 -0.68 -18.63
C PRO A 129 14.34 -0.01 -17.24
N PRO A 130 15.51 -0.04 -16.57
CA PRO A 130 15.69 0.65 -15.30
C PRO A 130 15.43 2.15 -15.44
N GLY A 131 14.67 2.72 -14.50
CA GLY A 131 14.44 4.16 -14.40
C GLY A 131 13.36 4.68 -15.34
N ARG A 132 12.85 3.83 -16.25
CA ARG A 132 11.88 4.25 -17.25
C ARG A 132 10.49 4.48 -16.67
N LEU A 133 9.91 3.49 -15.99
CA LEU A 133 8.47 3.49 -15.68
C LEU A 133 8.20 3.30 -14.20
N ALA A 134 7.44 4.22 -13.63
CA ALA A 134 6.77 4.05 -12.36
C ALA A 134 5.24 3.97 -12.52
N LEU A 135 4.63 3.19 -11.64
CA LEU A 135 3.20 2.93 -11.59
C LEU A 135 2.66 3.38 -10.23
N SER A 136 1.54 4.10 -10.23
CA SER A 136 0.79 4.40 -9.01
C SER A 136 -0.63 3.93 -9.12
N ASP A 137 -1.11 3.26 -8.08
CA ASP A 137 -2.50 2.85 -7.97
C ASP A 137 -2.96 2.74 -6.50
N PHE A 138 -4.26 2.69 -6.27
CA PHE A 138 -4.89 2.49 -4.97
C PHE A 138 -5.47 1.09 -4.87
N THR A 139 -5.36 0.49 -3.69
CA THR A 139 -6.00 -0.80 -3.43
C THR A 139 -6.80 -0.77 -2.14
N VAL A 140 -8.07 -1.17 -2.24
CA VAL A 140 -8.96 -1.37 -1.08
C VAL A 140 -8.43 -2.51 -0.22
N CYS A 141 -8.24 -2.28 1.07
CA CYS A 141 -7.63 -3.23 2.00
C CYS A 141 -8.57 -3.69 3.12
N ASN A 142 -9.88 -3.53 2.93
CA ASN A 142 -10.91 -3.90 3.91
C ASN A 142 -10.89 -5.40 4.28
N GLU A 143 -10.39 -6.26 3.39
CA GLU A 143 -10.20 -7.70 3.62
C GLU A 143 -9.13 -8.02 4.67
N LEU A 144 -8.21 -7.08 4.95
CA LEU A 144 -7.23 -7.23 6.02
C LEU A 144 -7.87 -7.19 7.42
N ASN A 145 -9.14 -6.76 7.54
CA ASN A 145 -9.90 -6.73 8.79
C ASN A 145 -9.17 -6.03 9.94
N VAL A 146 -8.55 -4.89 9.65
CA VAL A 146 -7.88 -4.04 10.63
C VAL A 146 -8.91 -3.25 11.43
N SER A 147 -8.66 -3.11 12.73
CA SER A 147 -9.46 -2.29 13.64
C SER A 147 -8.57 -1.29 14.38
N ILE A 148 -9.11 -0.09 14.60
CA ILE A 148 -8.44 1.00 15.32
C ILE A 148 -9.35 1.46 16.45
N ALA A 149 -8.83 1.45 17.67
CA ALA A 149 -9.57 1.80 18.89
C ALA A 149 -10.91 1.04 19.02
N GLY A 150 -10.94 -0.23 18.60
CA GLY A 150 -12.10 -1.11 18.64
C GLY A 150 -13.10 -0.94 17.49
N GLU A 151 -12.88 0.00 16.56
CA GLU A 151 -13.73 0.18 15.38
C GLU A 151 -13.10 -0.41 14.12
N ARG A 152 -13.92 -0.95 13.22
CA ARG A 152 -13.45 -1.45 11.92
C ARG A 152 -12.87 -0.30 11.11
N PHE A 153 -11.63 -0.45 10.66
CA PHE A 153 -10.92 0.58 9.92
C PHE A 153 -10.89 0.28 8.43
N GLU A 154 -11.86 0.83 7.71
CA GLU A 154 -11.89 0.78 6.25
C GLU A 154 -10.87 1.74 5.65
N HIS A 155 -10.01 1.23 4.77
CA HIS A 155 -8.92 2.02 4.22
C HIS A 155 -8.49 1.51 2.85
N ARG A 156 -7.85 2.41 2.11
CA ARG A 156 -7.10 2.11 0.90
C ARG A 156 -5.61 2.26 1.19
N LEU A 157 -4.81 1.56 0.41
CA LEU A 157 -3.39 1.85 0.30
C LEU A 157 -3.14 2.52 -1.04
N TYR A 158 -2.55 3.70 -1.01
CA TYR A 158 -1.82 4.21 -2.16
C TYR A 158 -0.54 3.39 -2.31
N GLN A 159 -0.23 2.94 -3.51
CA GLN A 159 1.03 2.25 -3.81
C GLN A 159 1.69 2.82 -5.05
N PHE A 160 2.94 3.23 -4.88
CA PHE A 160 3.88 3.51 -5.97
C PHE A 160 4.78 2.30 -6.17
N ALA A 161 5.10 1.94 -7.41
CA ALA A 161 6.10 0.93 -7.73
C ALA A 161 6.92 1.22 -9.00
N LEU A 162 8.21 0.93 -8.97
CA LEU A 162 9.07 0.90 -10.17
C LEU A 162 8.85 -0.40 -10.94
N ALA A 163 8.69 -0.30 -12.26
CA ALA A 163 8.39 -1.44 -13.11
C ALA A 163 9.59 -2.41 -13.26
N TYR A 164 10.83 -1.91 -13.16
CA TYR A 164 12.06 -2.71 -13.26
C TYR A 164 12.41 -3.38 -11.93
N SER A 165 12.86 -2.62 -10.91
CA SER A 165 13.32 -3.21 -9.65
C SER A 165 12.18 -3.74 -8.78
N GLY A 166 10.96 -3.24 -8.97
CA GLY A 166 9.83 -3.52 -8.09
C GLY A 166 9.88 -2.79 -6.76
N TRP A 167 10.76 -1.78 -6.63
CA TRP A 167 10.77 -0.89 -5.47
C TRP A 167 9.44 -0.24 -5.30
N ARG A 168 8.96 -0.18 -4.07
CA ARG A 168 7.61 0.29 -3.77
C ARG A 168 7.58 1.25 -2.61
N HIS A 169 6.63 2.16 -2.65
CA HIS A 169 6.23 3.01 -1.53
C HIS A 169 4.73 2.81 -1.33
N ALA A 170 4.27 2.80 -0.07
CA ALA A 170 2.85 2.68 0.20
C ALA A 170 2.41 3.54 1.38
N GLU A 171 1.22 4.15 1.26
CA GLU A 171 0.65 5.04 2.26
C GLU A 171 -0.81 4.75 2.51
N LEU A 172 -1.24 4.98 3.75
CA LEU A 172 -2.63 4.82 4.16
C LEU A 172 -3.47 5.99 3.70
N VAL A 173 -4.60 5.68 3.06
CA VAL A 173 -5.55 6.68 2.56
C VAL A 173 -6.90 6.40 3.20
N CYS A 174 -7.28 7.28 4.13
CA CYS A 174 -8.51 7.18 4.92
C CYS A 174 -9.72 7.82 4.21
N GLY A 175 -9.51 8.45 3.06
CA GLY A 175 -10.54 9.07 2.23
C GLY A 175 -10.79 8.33 0.92
N GLY A 176 -11.58 8.94 0.03
CA GLY A 176 -11.73 8.48 -1.35
C GLY A 176 -10.46 8.66 -2.17
N GLU A 177 -10.40 7.99 -3.32
CA GLU A 177 -9.36 8.19 -4.33
C GLU A 177 -9.43 9.64 -4.82
N SER A 178 -8.45 10.44 -4.41
CA SER A 178 -8.40 11.86 -4.71
C SER A 178 -7.04 12.21 -5.29
N PHE A 179 -7.03 13.21 -6.16
CA PHE A 179 -5.78 13.73 -6.71
C PHE A 179 -4.80 14.19 -5.63
N ALA A 180 -5.31 14.75 -4.52
CA ALA A 180 -4.47 15.16 -3.41
C ALA A 180 -3.71 13.97 -2.79
N ALA A 181 -4.37 12.83 -2.61
CA ALA A 181 -3.73 11.60 -2.11
C ALA A 181 -2.71 11.04 -3.12
N LEU A 182 -3.04 11.03 -4.42
CA LEU A 182 -2.14 10.61 -5.48
C LEU A 182 -0.88 11.51 -5.55
N ALA A 183 -1.07 12.82 -5.54
CA ALA A 183 0.01 13.79 -5.61
C ALA A 183 0.92 13.73 -4.36
N GLN A 184 0.33 13.59 -3.17
CA GLN A 184 1.08 13.43 -1.93
C GLN A 184 1.90 12.12 -1.95
N GLY A 185 1.25 11.00 -2.26
CA GLY A 185 1.87 9.70 -2.27
C GLY A 185 2.99 9.60 -3.31
N LEU A 186 2.78 10.14 -4.52
CA LEU A 186 3.79 10.16 -5.57
C LEU A 186 5.00 10.98 -5.14
N GLN A 187 4.78 12.19 -4.60
CA GLN A 187 5.89 13.01 -4.13
C GLN A 187 6.65 12.32 -3.00
N ASN A 188 5.97 11.81 -1.98
CA ASN A 188 6.62 11.08 -0.90
C ASN A 188 7.44 9.89 -1.43
N ALA A 189 6.91 9.15 -2.40
CA ALA A 189 7.63 8.05 -3.06
C ALA A 189 8.90 8.53 -3.78
N LEU A 190 8.83 9.58 -4.61
CA LEU A 190 9.98 10.10 -5.35
C LEU A 190 11.08 10.61 -4.42
N TRP A 191 10.69 11.31 -3.35
CA TRP A 191 11.64 11.82 -2.36
C TRP A 191 12.27 10.70 -1.52
N ALA A 192 11.51 9.66 -1.18
CA ALA A 192 12.06 8.47 -0.51
C ALA A 192 12.96 7.65 -1.45
N LEU A 193 12.63 7.61 -2.75
CA LEU A 193 13.41 6.95 -3.78
C LEU A 193 14.75 7.65 -4.00
N GLY A 194 14.75 8.99 -3.93
CA GLY A 194 15.92 9.85 -4.14
C GLY A 194 16.13 10.26 -5.61
N GLY A 195 15.11 10.09 -6.45
CA GLY A 195 15.20 10.35 -7.88
C GLY A 195 13.85 10.20 -8.57
N VAL A 196 13.80 10.57 -9.85
CA VAL A 196 12.59 10.62 -10.64
C VAL A 196 12.68 9.73 -11.88
N PRO A 197 11.69 8.86 -12.14
CA PRO A 197 11.64 8.04 -13.35
C PRO A 197 11.34 8.88 -14.60
N GLU A 198 11.53 8.31 -15.79
CA GLU A 198 11.18 9.00 -17.03
C GLU A 198 9.67 9.16 -17.22
N GLU A 199 8.91 8.12 -16.87
CA GLU A 199 7.48 8.02 -17.07
C GLU A 199 6.78 7.66 -15.75
N HIS A 200 5.62 8.28 -15.54
CA HIS A 200 4.72 7.91 -14.47
C HIS A 200 3.34 7.59 -15.04
N ARG A 201 2.78 6.47 -14.58
CA ARG A 201 1.49 5.95 -15.03
C ARG A 201 0.55 5.74 -13.86
N THR A 202 -0.71 6.14 -14.04
CA THR A 202 -1.77 5.95 -13.06
C THR A 202 -3.13 5.96 -13.76
N ASP A 203 -4.00 5.05 -13.34
CA ASP A 203 -5.40 4.94 -13.76
C ASP A 203 -6.37 5.55 -12.72
N SER A 204 -5.89 5.80 -11.51
CA SER A 204 -6.66 6.26 -10.36
C SER A 204 -7.27 7.66 -10.51
N LEU A 205 -6.90 8.40 -11.56
CA LEU A 205 -7.58 9.65 -11.93
C LEU A 205 -9.01 9.39 -12.40
N SER A 206 -9.27 8.24 -13.02
CA SER A 206 -10.56 7.89 -13.62
C SER A 206 -11.66 7.64 -12.59
N ALA A 207 -11.31 7.10 -11.43
CA ALA A 207 -12.22 6.85 -10.33
C ALA A 207 -12.59 8.11 -9.52
N ALA A 208 -11.87 9.22 -9.74
CA ALA A 208 -12.08 10.49 -9.03
C ALA A 208 -13.02 11.47 -9.76
N PHE A 209 -13.63 11.09 -10.89
CA PHE A 209 -14.46 11.97 -11.70
C PHE A 209 -15.94 11.90 -11.31
N ASN A 210 -16.54 13.04 -10.92
CA ASN A 210 -18.00 13.17 -10.84
C ASN A 210 -18.60 13.85 -12.09
N ASN A 211 -17.81 14.62 -12.85
CA ASN A 211 -18.21 15.27 -14.10
C ASN A 211 -17.01 15.57 -15.04
N LEU A 212 -17.31 16.02 -16.26
CA LEU A 212 -16.31 16.26 -17.33
C LEU A 212 -15.33 17.40 -17.01
N ALA A 213 -15.80 18.49 -16.38
CA ALA A 213 -14.97 19.66 -16.05
C ALA A 213 -13.96 19.37 -14.93
N GLU A 214 -14.37 18.54 -13.96
CA GLU A 214 -13.49 18.02 -12.91
C GLU A 214 -12.42 17.11 -13.52
N ALA A 215 -12.78 16.32 -14.54
CA ALA A 215 -11.84 15.46 -15.24
C ALA A 215 -10.73 16.21 -15.99
N GLU A 216 -11.08 17.28 -16.70
CA GLU A 216 -10.11 18.14 -17.37
C GLU A 216 -9.17 18.83 -16.38
N THR A 217 -9.73 19.33 -15.27
CA THR A 217 -8.96 20.02 -14.22
C THR A 217 -7.95 19.08 -13.56
N LEU A 218 -8.37 17.85 -13.22
CA LEU A 218 -7.50 16.84 -12.63
C LEU A 218 -6.42 16.37 -13.60
N THR A 219 -6.78 16.22 -14.88
CA THR A 219 -5.81 15.88 -15.94
C THR A 219 -4.72 16.94 -16.06
N ARG A 220 -5.10 18.22 -16.01
CA ARG A 220 -4.14 19.34 -16.02
C ARG A 220 -3.24 19.34 -14.79
N ARG A 221 -3.81 19.22 -13.59
CA ARG A 221 -3.02 19.16 -12.34
C ARG A 221 -2.03 18.01 -12.32
N TYR A 222 -2.41 16.85 -12.86
CA TYR A 222 -1.52 15.71 -13.00
C TYR A 222 -0.40 15.95 -14.01
N ALA A 223 -0.71 16.57 -15.15
CA ALA A 223 0.29 16.98 -16.13
C ALA A 223 1.28 17.99 -15.53
N ASP A 224 0.79 19.00 -14.79
CA ASP A 224 1.60 20.01 -14.11
C ASP A 224 2.53 19.37 -13.07
N LEU A 225 2.01 18.39 -12.29
CA LEU A 225 2.82 17.63 -11.34
C LEU A 225 3.92 16.85 -12.05
N CYS A 226 3.59 16.13 -13.12
CA CYS A 226 4.59 15.39 -13.89
C CYS A 226 5.63 16.33 -14.51
N GLN A 227 5.21 17.48 -15.04
CA GLN A 227 6.10 18.49 -15.60
C GLN A 227 7.07 19.05 -14.55
N HIS A 228 6.60 19.36 -13.33
CA HIS A 228 7.45 19.85 -12.24
C HIS A 228 8.57 18.88 -11.88
N TYR A 229 8.28 17.58 -11.92
CA TYR A 229 9.25 16.53 -11.65
C TYR A 229 10.03 16.09 -12.91
N GLY A 230 9.70 16.58 -14.11
CA GLY A 230 10.34 16.16 -15.36
C GLY A 230 9.96 14.74 -15.82
N MET A 231 8.79 14.25 -15.39
CA MET A 231 8.19 12.97 -15.79
C MET A 231 7.26 13.15 -16.98
N ARG A 232 7.15 12.13 -17.82
CA ARG A 232 6.11 12.03 -18.84
C ARG A 232 4.88 11.30 -18.27
N PRO A 233 3.70 11.94 -18.23
CA PRO A 233 2.47 11.28 -17.80
C PRO A 233 2.04 10.28 -18.87
N THR A 234 1.74 9.04 -18.47
CA THR A 234 1.07 8.05 -19.33
C THR A 234 -0.22 7.54 -18.68
N ARG A 235 -1.18 7.12 -19.50
CA ARG A 235 -2.43 6.47 -19.09
C ARG A 235 -2.52 5.10 -19.74
N ASN A 236 -3.30 4.20 -19.13
CA ASN A 236 -3.61 2.92 -19.73
C ASN A 236 -4.56 3.10 -20.90
N ASN A 237 -4.36 2.28 -21.94
CA ASN A 237 -5.34 2.18 -23.01
C ASN A 237 -6.55 1.38 -22.51
N LEU A 238 -7.76 1.92 -22.74
CA LEU A 238 -9.02 1.23 -22.43
C LEU A 238 -9.04 -0.15 -23.13
N GLY A 239 -9.13 -1.22 -22.34
CA GLY A 239 -9.25 -2.60 -22.84
C GLY A 239 -7.96 -3.43 -22.89
N GLN A 240 -6.79 -2.89 -22.50
CA GLN A 240 -5.54 -3.66 -22.45
C GLN A 240 -5.11 -3.99 -21.01
N SER A 241 -5.69 -5.05 -20.44
CA SER A 241 -5.39 -5.53 -19.08
C SER A 241 -3.90 -5.86 -18.83
N HIS A 242 -3.14 -6.15 -19.89
CA HIS A 242 -1.71 -6.49 -19.77
C HIS A 242 -0.83 -5.32 -19.31
N GLU A 243 -1.24 -4.06 -19.54
CA GLU A 243 -0.48 -2.87 -19.15
C GLU A 243 -0.48 -2.62 -17.64
N ASN A 244 -1.49 -3.14 -16.93
CA ASN A 244 -1.65 -3.02 -15.47
C ASN A 244 -1.17 -4.23 -14.67
N GLY A 245 -0.86 -5.36 -15.32
CA GLY A 245 -0.49 -6.59 -14.62
C GLY A 245 0.73 -6.44 -13.70
N ALA A 246 1.64 -5.51 -14.03
CA ALA A 246 2.79 -5.21 -13.19
C ALA A 246 2.41 -4.55 -11.85
N ILE A 247 1.44 -3.61 -11.81
CA ILE A 247 1.01 -2.99 -10.54
C ILE A 247 0.07 -3.91 -9.77
N GLU A 248 -0.85 -4.61 -10.46
CA GLU A 248 -1.79 -5.55 -9.83
C GLU A 248 -1.06 -6.69 -9.08
N SER A 249 -0.03 -7.28 -9.71
CA SER A 249 0.81 -8.28 -9.05
C SER A 249 1.51 -7.71 -7.80
N ARG A 250 1.93 -6.44 -7.85
CA ARG A 250 2.61 -5.77 -6.74
C ARG A 250 1.65 -5.45 -5.61
N GLN A 251 0.42 -5.04 -5.91
CA GLN A 251 -0.65 -4.85 -4.94
C GLN A 251 -1.02 -6.16 -4.24
N GLY A 252 -1.23 -7.22 -5.02
CA GLY A 252 -1.48 -8.56 -4.47
C GLY A 252 -0.36 -9.02 -3.55
N SER A 253 0.91 -8.84 -3.95
CA SER A 253 2.06 -9.19 -3.12
C SER A 253 2.17 -8.35 -1.84
N LEU A 254 1.81 -7.05 -1.88
CA LEU A 254 1.83 -6.17 -0.70
C LEU A 254 0.72 -6.55 0.28
N LYS A 255 -0.50 -6.75 -0.20
CA LYS A 255 -1.64 -7.23 0.61
C LYS A 255 -1.34 -8.55 1.27
N GLY A 256 -0.81 -9.52 0.52
CA GLY A 256 -0.40 -10.81 1.08
C GLY A 256 0.67 -10.66 2.15
N ALA A 257 1.70 -9.82 1.92
CA ALA A 257 2.74 -9.57 2.92
C ALA A 257 2.21 -8.87 4.19
N LEU A 258 1.24 -7.96 4.05
CA LEU A 258 0.58 -7.30 5.17
C LEU A 258 -0.26 -8.29 5.97
N ASP A 259 -1.09 -9.10 5.31
CA ASP A 259 -1.89 -10.13 5.98
C ASP A 259 -1.00 -11.09 6.77
N GLN A 260 0.08 -11.60 6.17
CA GLN A 260 1.04 -12.45 6.87
C GLN A 260 1.71 -11.76 8.06
N ALA A 261 2.03 -10.47 7.95
CA ALA A 261 2.59 -9.72 9.07
C ALA A 261 1.58 -9.53 10.21
N LEU A 262 0.31 -9.29 9.88
CA LEU A 262 -0.78 -9.19 10.86
C LEU A 262 -1.07 -10.54 11.54
N LEU A 263 -1.01 -11.64 10.79
CA LEU A 263 -1.13 -13.00 11.34
C LEU A 263 0.01 -13.29 12.32
N LEU A 264 1.26 -12.95 11.98
CA LEU A 264 2.41 -13.13 12.88
C LEU A 264 2.32 -12.27 14.15
N ARG A 265 1.71 -11.09 14.06
CA ARG A 265 1.42 -10.24 15.23
C ARG A 265 0.35 -10.86 16.14
N GLY A 266 -0.48 -11.77 15.63
CA GLY A 266 -1.54 -12.45 16.36
C GLY A 266 -2.82 -11.64 16.57
N HIS A 267 -2.82 -10.35 16.24
CA HIS A 267 -4.01 -9.50 16.29
C HIS A 267 -3.98 -8.37 15.25
N ARG A 268 -5.17 -7.92 14.85
CA ARG A 268 -5.40 -6.87 13.83
C ARG A 268 -5.86 -5.53 14.42
N GLU A 269 -5.81 -5.40 15.75
CA GLU A 269 -6.20 -4.20 16.51
C GLU A 269 -5.02 -3.22 16.69
N PHE A 270 -5.29 -1.93 16.59
CA PHE A 270 -4.31 -0.85 16.78
C PHE A 270 -4.90 0.28 17.63
N ALA A 271 -4.07 0.93 18.46
CA ALA A 271 -4.55 2.06 19.25
C ALA A 271 -4.76 3.31 18.38
N THR A 272 -3.89 3.53 17.39
CA THR A 272 -3.94 4.69 16.49
C THR A 272 -3.64 4.33 15.04
N VAL A 273 -4.06 5.19 14.10
CA VAL A 273 -3.69 5.10 12.68
C VAL A 273 -2.17 5.10 12.50
N ALA A 274 -1.44 5.87 13.32
CA ALA A 274 0.00 5.95 13.29
C ALA A 274 0.70 4.64 13.67
N ASP A 275 0.09 3.81 14.53
CA ASP A 275 0.60 2.47 14.85
C ASP A 275 0.50 1.55 13.64
N TYR A 276 -0.63 1.60 12.92
CA TYR A 276 -0.82 0.80 11.72
C TYR A 276 0.07 1.28 10.55
N GLN A 277 0.22 2.59 10.37
CA GLN A 277 1.16 3.18 9.41
C GLN A 277 2.59 2.66 9.59
N ARG A 278 3.06 2.50 10.83
CA ARG A 278 4.37 1.91 11.13
C ARG A 278 4.49 0.47 10.65
N VAL A 279 3.47 -0.36 10.87
CA VAL A 279 3.46 -1.75 10.36
C VAL A 279 3.52 -1.79 8.84
N VAL A 280 2.75 -0.93 8.16
CA VAL A 280 2.80 -0.82 6.69
C VAL A 280 4.20 -0.45 6.22
N ALA A 281 4.81 0.58 6.83
CA ALA A 281 6.15 1.03 6.51
C ALA A 281 7.21 -0.09 6.71
N ASP A 282 7.11 -0.85 7.81
CA ASP A 282 8.02 -1.96 8.11
C ASP A 282 7.91 -3.10 7.08
N VAL A 283 6.68 -3.42 6.66
CA VAL A 283 6.43 -4.44 5.63
C VAL A 283 7.03 -4.00 4.31
N VAL A 284 6.78 -2.76 3.89
CA VAL A 284 7.33 -2.18 2.67
C VAL A 284 8.87 -2.17 2.71
N ALA A 285 9.45 -1.72 3.83
CA ALA A 285 10.90 -1.71 4.01
C ALA A 285 11.50 -3.12 3.90
N ARG A 286 10.87 -4.15 4.49
CA ARG A 286 11.30 -5.55 4.35
C ARG A 286 11.26 -6.03 2.91
N LEU A 287 10.22 -5.70 2.15
CA LEU A 287 10.11 -6.06 0.74
C LEU A 287 11.19 -5.36 -0.09
N ASN A 288 11.41 -4.06 0.14
CA ASN A 288 12.43 -3.28 -0.56
C ASN A 288 13.87 -3.71 -0.22
N ARG A 289 14.13 -4.26 0.98
CA ARG A 289 15.44 -4.84 1.32
C ARG A 289 15.84 -6.04 0.45
N ARG A 290 14.87 -6.75 -0.14
CA ARG A 290 15.15 -7.93 -0.99
C ARG A 290 15.56 -7.59 -2.42
N ILE A 291 15.43 -6.33 -2.82
CA ILE A 291 15.63 -5.86 -4.20
C ILE A 291 16.70 -4.77 -4.29
N GLN A 292 17.65 -4.74 -3.34
CA GLN A 292 18.69 -3.71 -3.28
C GLN A 292 19.57 -3.69 -4.53
N THR A 293 19.91 -4.86 -5.07
CA THR A 293 20.72 -4.96 -6.29
C THR A 293 20.05 -4.30 -7.50
N PRO A 294 18.85 -4.72 -7.94
CA PRO A 294 18.19 -4.05 -9.07
C PRO A 294 17.78 -2.60 -8.76
N LEU A 295 17.50 -2.26 -7.50
CA LEU A 295 17.25 -0.86 -7.10
C LEU A 295 18.48 0.02 -7.28
N THR A 296 19.68 -0.48 -6.96
CA THR A 296 20.92 0.30 -7.09
C THR A 296 21.22 0.59 -8.55
N GLU A 297 21.04 -0.42 -9.42
CA GLU A 297 21.11 -0.25 -10.87
C GLU A 297 20.09 0.79 -11.35
N GLU A 298 18.83 0.66 -10.93
CA GLU A 298 17.76 1.58 -11.33
C GLU A 298 17.99 3.02 -10.86
N ARG A 299 18.46 3.21 -9.62
CA ARG A 299 18.77 4.53 -9.06
C ARG A 299 19.81 5.29 -9.88
N SER A 300 20.74 4.59 -10.51
CA SER A 300 21.75 5.23 -11.39
C SER A 300 21.15 5.85 -12.66
N GLN A 301 19.95 5.43 -13.06
CA GLN A 301 19.25 5.89 -14.26
C GLN A 301 18.15 6.92 -13.95
N LEU A 302 17.89 7.22 -12.67
CA LEU A 302 16.86 8.19 -12.28
C LEU A 302 17.34 9.63 -12.49
N LYS A 303 16.42 10.50 -12.87
CA LYS A 303 16.64 11.95 -12.93
C LYS A 303 16.73 12.53 -11.51
N ALA A 304 17.42 13.66 -11.38
CA ALA A 304 17.49 14.40 -10.13
C ALA A 304 16.11 14.92 -9.70
N LEU A 305 15.89 14.99 -8.39
CA LEU A 305 14.71 15.63 -7.81
C LEU A 305 14.77 17.16 -8.03
N PRO A 306 13.61 17.83 -8.19
CA PRO A 306 13.55 19.28 -8.18
C PRO A 306 13.94 19.84 -6.80
N VAL A 307 14.38 21.10 -6.75
CA VAL A 307 14.83 21.78 -5.51
C VAL A 307 13.77 21.75 -4.40
N ARG A 308 12.49 21.78 -4.76
CA ARG A 308 11.36 21.73 -3.83
C ARG A 308 10.23 20.86 -4.36
N ARG A 309 9.41 20.36 -3.44
CA ARG A 309 8.10 19.73 -3.74
C ARG A 309 7.15 20.74 -4.39
N THR A 310 6.17 20.26 -5.15
CA THR A 310 5.04 21.10 -5.56
C THR A 310 4.23 21.53 -4.34
N SER A 311 3.58 22.70 -4.41
CA SER A 311 2.69 23.17 -3.34
C SER A 311 1.47 22.24 -3.21
N GLU A 312 1.51 21.33 -2.24
CA GLU A 312 0.47 20.33 -1.93
C GLU A 312 -0.75 20.92 -1.20
N TYR A 313 -0.98 22.22 -1.31
CA TYR A 313 -1.96 22.92 -0.50
C TYR A 313 -2.89 23.78 -1.34
N GLU A 314 -4.15 23.86 -0.90
CA GLU A 314 -5.08 24.88 -1.37
C GLU A 314 -4.92 26.14 -0.52
N GLU A 315 -4.80 27.31 -1.14
CA GLU A 315 -4.81 28.59 -0.43
C GLU A 315 -6.24 29.11 -0.27
N ILE A 316 -6.62 29.41 0.98
CA ILE A 316 -7.92 29.95 1.33
C ILE A 316 -7.70 31.18 2.21
N GLU A 317 -8.14 32.34 1.77
CA GLU A 317 -8.11 33.52 2.60
C GLU A 317 -9.35 33.57 3.50
N ALA A 318 -9.16 33.72 4.81
CA ALA A 318 -10.27 33.84 5.75
C ALA A 318 -9.96 34.79 6.91
N ARG A 319 -11.01 35.46 7.40
CA ARG A 319 -10.93 36.37 8.54
C ARG A 319 -11.23 35.63 9.84
N VAL A 320 -10.36 35.80 10.83
CA VAL A 320 -10.61 35.30 12.18
C VAL A 320 -11.70 36.15 12.84
N THR A 321 -12.74 35.49 13.32
CA THR A 321 -13.88 36.14 13.96
C THR A 321 -13.56 36.63 15.37
N LYS A 322 -14.41 37.51 15.92
CA LYS A 322 -14.31 37.96 17.32
C LYS A 322 -14.40 36.84 18.36
N PHE A 323 -14.85 35.66 17.96
CA PHE A 323 -14.98 34.48 18.82
C PHE A 323 -13.71 33.62 18.86
N GLY A 324 -12.61 34.05 18.22
CA GLY A 324 -11.37 33.27 18.15
C GLY A 324 -11.50 32.04 17.27
N THR A 325 -12.34 32.10 16.23
CA THR A 325 -12.59 30.99 15.32
C THR A 325 -12.56 31.44 13.86
N VAL A 326 -12.31 30.50 12.96
CA VAL A 326 -12.33 30.68 11.50
C VAL A 326 -12.99 29.47 10.84
N SER A 327 -13.73 29.67 9.75
CA SER A 327 -14.32 28.56 9.00
C SER A 327 -13.57 28.34 7.69
N ILE A 328 -13.07 27.12 7.50
CA ILE A 328 -12.35 26.69 6.30
C ILE A 328 -13.03 25.41 5.80
N ARG A 329 -13.49 25.41 4.54
CA ARG A 329 -14.17 24.25 3.90
C ARG A 329 -15.23 23.57 4.79
N ARG A 330 -16.14 24.36 5.38
CA ARG A 330 -17.23 23.92 6.28
C ARG A 330 -16.79 23.33 7.62
N VAL A 331 -15.50 23.41 7.96
CA VAL A 331 -14.98 23.06 9.28
C VAL A 331 -14.70 24.34 10.05
N LEU A 332 -15.13 24.39 11.32
CA LEU A 332 -14.85 25.51 12.23
C LEU A 332 -13.60 25.20 13.05
N TYR A 333 -12.57 26.03 12.91
CA TYR A 333 -11.33 25.92 13.66
C TYR A 333 -11.28 26.98 14.75
N SER A 334 -10.81 26.60 15.94
CA SER A 334 -10.32 27.58 16.93
C SER A 334 -8.94 28.09 16.53
N VAL A 335 -8.64 29.36 16.81
CA VAL A 335 -7.33 29.96 16.57
C VAL A 335 -6.90 30.80 17.78
N PRO A 336 -5.59 30.99 18.03
CA PRO A 336 -5.10 31.83 19.11
C PRO A 336 -5.75 33.22 19.11
N SER A 337 -6.20 33.68 20.28
CA SER A 337 -6.92 34.95 20.44
C SER A 337 -6.19 36.18 19.89
N ARG A 338 -4.85 36.16 19.82
CA ARG A 338 -4.02 37.22 19.19
C ARG A 338 -4.31 37.44 17.71
N LEU A 339 -4.90 36.44 17.02
CA LEU A 339 -5.20 36.51 15.60
C LEU A 339 -6.61 37.06 15.32
N ILE A 340 -7.40 37.38 16.36
CA ILE A 340 -8.75 37.92 16.19
C ILE A 340 -8.72 39.21 15.36
N GLY A 341 -9.56 39.26 14.32
CA GLY A 341 -9.65 40.41 13.43
C GLY A 341 -8.62 40.45 12.31
N HIS A 342 -7.64 39.54 12.28
CA HIS A 342 -6.71 39.41 11.16
C HIS A 342 -7.32 38.57 10.03
N ARG A 343 -6.93 38.87 8.79
CA ARG A 343 -7.16 38.01 7.61
C ARG A 343 -5.89 37.20 7.40
N LEU A 344 -6.02 35.89 7.34
CA LEU A 344 -4.91 34.95 7.18
C LEU A 344 -5.04 34.23 5.85
N GLN A 345 -3.91 33.91 5.25
CA GLN A 345 -3.83 32.95 4.15
C GLN A 345 -3.68 31.55 4.76
N PHE A 346 -4.72 30.74 4.63
CA PHE A 346 -4.69 29.37 5.09
C PHE A 346 -4.21 28.45 3.98
N ARG A 347 -3.19 27.63 4.27
CA ARG A 347 -2.72 26.55 3.41
C ARG A 347 -3.34 25.26 3.92
N LEU A 348 -4.26 24.71 3.13
CA LEU A 348 -4.99 23.48 3.46
C LEU A 348 -4.31 22.29 2.78
N TYR A 349 -3.66 21.44 3.58
CA TYR A 349 -3.01 20.20 3.17
C TYR A 349 -3.97 19.00 3.34
N PRO A 350 -3.60 17.78 2.87
CA PRO A 350 -4.37 16.56 3.14
C PRO A 350 -4.57 16.26 4.64
N GLU A 351 -3.53 16.46 5.46
CA GLU A 351 -3.55 16.07 6.89
C GLU A 351 -3.50 17.24 7.88
N ARG A 352 -3.12 18.45 7.41
CA ARG A 352 -2.95 19.62 8.27
C ARG A 352 -3.47 20.92 7.64
N LEU A 353 -3.55 21.95 8.45
CA LEU A 353 -3.95 23.31 8.11
C LEU A 353 -2.94 24.28 8.72
N GLU A 354 -2.37 25.15 7.90
CA GLU A 354 -1.48 26.21 8.36
C GLU A 354 -2.10 27.58 8.09
N GLY A 355 -1.95 28.53 9.00
CA GLY A 355 -2.40 29.92 8.84
C GLY A 355 -1.21 30.88 8.78
N TRP A 356 -1.12 31.63 7.69
CA TRP A 356 -0.01 32.54 7.41
C TRP A 356 -0.44 34.01 7.46
N LEU A 357 0.40 34.85 8.07
CA LEU A 357 0.25 36.30 8.12
C LEU A 357 1.56 36.96 7.72
N GLY A 358 1.56 37.73 6.62
CA GLY A 358 2.76 38.44 6.17
C GLY A 358 3.96 37.54 5.87
N GLY A 359 3.71 36.31 5.37
CA GLY A 359 4.77 35.36 5.05
C GLY A 359 5.33 34.58 6.25
N VAL A 360 4.74 34.71 7.45
CA VAL A 360 5.10 33.91 8.64
C VAL A 360 3.95 32.97 9.01
N SER A 361 4.27 31.71 9.32
CA SER A 361 3.29 30.76 9.88
C SER A 361 2.97 31.14 11.32
N VAL A 362 1.70 31.47 11.59
CA VAL A 362 1.22 31.95 12.90
C VAL A 362 0.22 31.00 13.56
N PHE A 363 -0.19 29.96 12.84
CA PHE A 363 -1.18 28.97 13.25
C PHE A 363 -0.94 27.63 12.54
N GLU A 364 -1.10 26.54 13.27
CA GLU A 364 -1.08 25.18 12.73
C GLU A 364 -2.14 24.32 13.44
N SER A 365 -2.80 23.43 12.70
CA SER A 365 -3.78 22.48 13.22
C SER A 365 -3.82 21.24 12.33
N VAL A 366 -4.24 20.10 12.87
CA VAL A 366 -4.67 18.96 12.05
C VAL A 366 -5.88 19.34 11.20
N ARG A 367 -6.03 18.71 10.03
CA ARG A 367 -7.19 18.93 9.16
C ARG A 367 -8.42 18.27 9.78
N GLY A 368 -9.42 19.08 10.10
CA GLY A 368 -10.72 18.57 10.54
C GLY A 368 -11.54 18.01 9.39
N THR A 369 -12.43 17.07 9.70
CA THR A 369 -13.37 16.45 8.76
C THR A 369 -14.79 16.89 9.09
N VAL A 370 -15.71 16.74 8.13
CA VAL A 370 -17.15 16.94 8.37
C VAL A 370 -17.76 15.56 8.64
N PRO A 371 -18.24 15.27 9.87
CA PRO A 371 -18.87 14.00 10.16
C PRO A 371 -20.11 13.76 9.30
N ALA A 372 -20.40 12.50 8.97
CA ALA A 372 -21.58 12.12 8.22
C ALA A 372 -22.87 12.63 8.91
N GLY A 373 -23.80 13.18 8.12
CA GLY A 373 -25.05 13.75 8.63
C GLY A 373 -24.94 15.12 9.32
N LYS A 374 -23.73 15.66 9.56
CA LYS A 374 -23.57 17.00 10.13
C LYS A 374 -23.38 18.07 9.04
N PRO A 375 -23.98 19.28 9.19
CA PRO A 375 -23.83 20.34 8.22
C PRO A 375 -22.40 20.94 8.21
N ARG A 376 -21.70 20.88 9.34
CA ARG A 376 -20.35 21.43 9.54
C ARG A 376 -19.52 20.55 10.48
N GLY A 377 -18.23 20.48 10.20
CA GLY A 377 -17.23 19.88 11.10
C GLY A 377 -16.71 20.93 12.09
N LYS A 378 -16.05 20.47 13.16
CA LYS A 378 -15.42 21.35 14.14
C LYS A 378 -14.07 20.74 14.54
N GLN A 379 -13.07 21.60 14.66
CA GLN A 379 -11.72 21.26 15.13
C GLN A 379 -11.32 22.34 16.15
N ILE A 380 -11.63 22.09 17.42
CA ILE A 380 -11.47 23.06 18.50
C ILE A 380 -10.35 22.58 19.43
N ASP A 381 -9.32 23.41 19.58
CA ASP A 381 -8.29 23.26 20.58
C ASP A 381 -8.53 24.31 21.68
N TYR A 382 -8.85 23.82 22.88
CA TYR A 382 -9.15 24.67 24.03
C TYR A 382 -7.97 25.56 24.43
N ARG A 383 -6.72 25.17 24.12
CA ARG A 383 -5.50 25.94 24.44
C ARG A 383 -5.52 27.33 23.83
N HIS A 384 -6.17 27.49 22.66
CA HIS A 384 -6.29 28.78 21.98
C HIS A 384 -7.13 29.80 22.76
N LEU A 385 -8.07 29.33 23.58
CA LEU A 385 -9.07 30.14 24.27
C LEU A 385 -8.84 30.16 25.79
N LEU A 386 -8.01 29.25 26.30
CA LEU A 386 -7.64 29.14 27.70
C LEU A 386 -7.17 30.47 28.32
N PRO A 387 -6.33 31.32 27.67
CA PRO A 387 -5.96 32.61 28.25
C PRO A 387 -7.14 33.55 28.50
N ALA A 388 -8.16 33.51 27.65
CA ALA A 388 -9.37 34.31 27.82
C ALA A 388 -10.28 33.73 28.91
N LEU A 389 -10.42 32.40 28.96
CA LEU A 389 -11.20 31.71 29.97
C LEU A 389 -10.62 31.88 31.37
N LYS A 390 -9.29 31.93 31.53
CA LYS A 390 -8.66 32.23 32.84
C LYS A 390 -9.06 33.60 33.39
N ARG A 391 -9.19 34.59 32.51
CA ARG A 391 -9.65 35.94 32.89
C ARG A 391 -11.15 35.98 33.15
N LYS A 392 -11.93 35.16 32.44
CA LYS A 392 -13.40 35.12 32.52
C LYS A 392 -13.93 33.68 32.63
N PRO A 393 -13.73 32.99 33.77
CA PRO A 393 -14.08 31.57 33.87
C PRO A 393 -15.57 31.30 33.68
N GLY A 394 -16.43 32.22 34.15
CA GLY A 394 -17.88 32.09 34.02
C GLY A 394 -18.40 32.02 32.58
N ALA A 395 -17.60 32.44 31.59
CA ALA A 395 -17.97 32.26 30.19
C ALA A 395 -18.05 30.77 29.80
N PHE A 396 -17.38 29.89 30.53
CA PHE A 396 -17.32 28.46 30.27
C PHE A 396 -18.70 27.79 30.31
N ALA A 397 -19.53 28.11 31.31
CA ALA A 397 -20.76 27.37 31.62
C ALA A 397 -21.71 27.22 30.41
N ARG A 398 -21.91 28.31 29.65
CA ARG A 398 -22.90 28.37 28.56
C ARG A 398 -22.26 28.63 27.19
N TRP A 399 -20.98 28.34 27.06
CA TRP A 399 -20.29 28.55 25.80
C TRP A 399 -20.71 27.52 24.76
N ALA A 400 -21.09 27.98 23.56
CA ALA A 400 -21.63 27.13 22.50
C ALA A 400 -20.67 26.05 21.96
N LEU A 401 -19.35 26.21 22.18
CA LEU A 401 -18.33 25.23 21.77
C LEU A 401 -17.70 24.49 22.96
N ARG A 402 -18.25 24.64 24.18
CA ARG A 402 -17.74 24.01 25.41
C ARG A 402 -17.55 22.51 25.21
N ASP A 403 -18.55 21.82 24.68
CA ASP A 403 -18.52 20.36 24.59
C ASP A 403 -17.51 19.83 23.54
N GLU A 404 -17.01 20.70 22.65
CA GLU A 404 -16.02 20.35 21.63
C GLU A 404 -14.59 20.56 22.13
N MET A 405 -14.43 21.16 23.33
CA MET A 405 -13.13 21.58 23.86
C MET A 405 -12.52 20.55 24.81
N PHE A 406 -13.32 19.59 25.30
CA PHE A 406 -12.86 18.59 26.26
C PHE A 406 -11.87 17.64 25.57
N PRO A 407 -10.61 17.55 26.04
CA PRO A 407 -9.61 16.74 25.38
C PRO A 407 -9.91 15.23 25.49
N ARG A 408 -10.62 14.82 26.53
CA ARG A 408 -11.05 13.44 26.80
C ARG A 408 -12.40 13.40 27.49
N THR A 409 -13.05 12.23 27.48
CA THR A 409 -14.39 12.00 28.06
C THR A 409 -14.46 12.28 29.55
N GLU A 410 -13.39 12.01 30.30
CA GLU A 410 -13.31 12.19 31.75
C GLU A 410 -13.43 13.66 32.15
N TYR A 411 -12.92 14.60 31.32
CA TYR A 411 -13.10 16.03 31.56
C TYR A 411 -14.56 16.47 31.40
N ARG A 412 -15.28 15.88 30.43
CA ARG A 412 -16.72 16.16 30.23
C ARG A 412 -17.52 15.66 31.44
N GLN A 413 -17.29 14.43 31.87
CA GLN A 413 -17.96 13.84 33.03
C GLN A 413 -17.64 14.63 34.31
N THR A 414 -16.39 15.06 34.45
CA THR A 414 -15.98 15.94 35.54
C THR A 414 -16.78 17.24 35.51
N TRP A 415 -16.94 17.89 34.35
CA TRP A 415 -17.76 19.09 34.23
C TRP A 415 -19.22 18.88 34.65
N GLU A 416 -19.84 17.79 34.19
CA GLU A 416 -21.21 17.41 34.53
C GLU A 416 -21.36 17.25 36.05
N ARG A 417 -20.42 16.55 36.70
CA ARG A 417 -20.42 16.41 38.16
C ARG A 417 -20.22 17.75 38.88
N LEU A 418 -19.31 18.59 38.40
CA LEU A 418 -19.01 19.89 39.03
C LEU A 418 -20.19 20.85 38.99
N ILE A 419 -20.96 20.88 37.90
CA ILE A 419 -22.10 21.80 37.79
C ILE A 419 -23.30 21.34 38.64
N GLU A 420 -23.39 20.05 38.96
CA GLU A 420 -24.40 19.49 39.87
C GLU A 420 -24.05 19.72 41.35
N THR A 421 -22.76 19.65 41.69
CA THR A 421 -22.28 19.68 43.09
C THR A 421 -21.87 21.05 43.57
N LEU A 422 -21.40 21.93 42.68
CA LEU A 422 -20.86 23.25 43.04
C LEU A 422 -21.66 24.38 42.40
N PRO A 423 -21.66 25.59 43.00
CA PRO A 423 -22.17 26.78 42.34
C PRO A 423 -21.47 27.02 40.99
N GLU A 424 -22.22 27.46 39.98
CA GLU A 424 -21.75 27.61 38.58
C GLU A 424 -20.41 28.35 38.48
N ARG A 425 -20.22 29.42 39.27
CA ARG A 425 -18.97 30.21 39.29
C ARG A 425 -17.76 29.39 39.77
N GLN A 426 -17.95 28.53 40.78
CA GLN A 426 -16.88 27.70 41.33
C GLN A 426 -16.58 26.53 40.40
N ALA A 427 -17.60 25.87 39.87
CA ALA A 427 -17.47 24.82 38.85
C ALA A 427 -16.66 25.33 37.64
N CYS A 428 -17.00 26.52 37.13
CA CYS A 428 -16.28 27.14 36.00
C CYS A 428 -14.80 27.40 36.32
N LYS A 429 -14.50 27.95 37.51
CA LYS A 429 -13.12 28.21 37.91
C LYS A 429 -12.31 26.93 38.00
N LEU A 430 -12.88 25.91 38.63
CA LEU A 430 -12.21 24.62 38.82
C LEU A 430 -11.95 23.94 37.47
N MET A 431 -12.96 23.87 36.60
CA MET A 431 -12.82 23.26 35.27
C MET A 431 -11.79 24.00 34.39
N VAL A 432 -11.83 25.34 34.37
CA VAL A 432 -10.81 26.13 33.66
C VAL A 432 -9.41 25.91 34.26
N GLY A 433 -9.31 25.75 35.58
CA GLY A 433 -8.07 25.41 36.27
C GLY A 433 -7.52 24.04 35.86
N LEU A 434 -8.38 23.02 35.80
CA LEU A 434 -8.01 21.67 35.35
C LEU A 434 -7.50 21.67 33.89
N LEU A 435 -8.17 22.41 33.00
CA LEU A 435 -7.72 22.58 31.63
C LEU A 435 -6.38 23.35 31.54
N ASP A 436 -6.16 24.35 32.40
CA ASP A 436 -4.88 25.06 32.48
C ASP A 436 -3.75 24.16 32.97
N LEU A 437 -4.02 23.32 33.98
CA LEU A 437 -3.08 22.33 34.48
C LEU A 437 -2.71 21.32 33.38
N ALA A 438 -3.71 20.79 32.67
CA ALA A 438 -3.52 19.85 31.57
C ALA A 438 -2.64 20.44 30.46
N ALA A 439 -2.90 21.70 30.08
CA ALA A 439 -2.16 22.40 29.04
C ALA A 439 -0.71 22.70 29.45
N ARG A 440 -0.48 23.12 30.70
CA ARG A 440 0.86 23.49 31.21
C ARG A 440 1.74 22.27 31.50
N GLY A 441 1.16 21.24 32.10
CA GLY A 441 1.88 20.01 32.47
C GLY A 441 2.01 19.00 31.34
N ALA A 442 1.43 19.28 30.16
CA ALA A 442 1.30 18.33 29.05
C ALA A 442 0.80 16.95 29.50
N CYS A 443 -0.09 16.92 30.50
CA CYS A 443 -0.48 15.73 31.24
C CYS A 443 -1.95 15.34 30.99
N GLU A 444 -2.52 15.68 29.84
CA GLU A 444 -3.95 15.50 29.55
C GLU A 444 -4.46 14.09 29.81
N ALA A 445 -3.67 13.08 29.40
CA ALA A 445 -4.02 11.68 29.55
C ALA A 445 -3.91 11.19 31.00
N GLN A 446 -2.82 11.54 31.69
CA GLN A 446 -2.61 11.16 33.09
C GLN A 446 -3.62 11.85 34.00
N LEU A 447 -3.90 13.15 33.77
CA LEU A 447 -4.90 13.88 34.52
C LEU A 447 -6.30 13.30 34.27
N ALA A 448 -6.63 12.89 33.05
CA ALA A 448 -7.90 12.22 32.77
C ALA A 448 -8.07 10.93 33.59
N GLN A 449 -7.01 10.11 33.71
CA GLN A 449 -7.06 8.88 34.53
C GLN A 449 -7.37 9.20 35.99
N VAL A 450 -6.68 10.20 36.55
CA VAL A 450 -6.91 10.64 37.94
C VAL A 450 -8.32 11.21 38.12
N LEU A 451 -8.81 12.00 37.15
CA LEU A 451 -10.19 12.49 37.16
C LEU A 451 -11.20 11.33 37.13
N GLY A 452 -10.92 10.27 36.36
CA GLY A 452 -11.73 9.05 36.36
C GLY A 452 -11.78 8.36 37.72
N GLU A 453 -10.64 8.23 38.41
CA GLU A 453 -10.57 7.68 39.77
C GLU A 453 -11.36 8.53 40.77
N VAL A 454 -11.22 9.86 40.69
CA VAL A 454 -11.96 10.82 41.54
C VAL A 454 -13.47 10.71 41.31
N LEU A 455 -13.90 10.58 40.06
CA LEU A 455 -15.31 10.39 39.71
C LEU A 455 -15.86 9.06 40.23
N GLN A 456 -15.08 7.97 40.17
CA GLN A 456 -15.49 6.68 40.73
C GLN A 456 -15.63 6.71 42.25
N ALA A 457 -14.82 7.52 42.93
CA ALA A 457 -14.91 7.76 44.37
C ALA A 457 -16.03 8.75 44.76
N ASP A 458 -16.84 9.21 43.79
CA ASP A 458 -17.88 10.23 43.93
C ASP A 458 -17.40 11.56 44.55
N ALA A 459 -16.11 11.86 44.39
CA ALA A 459 -15.44 13.02 44.96
C ALA A 459 -15.33 14.18 43.96
N VAL A 460 -15.02 15.37 44.48
CA VAL A 460 -14.70 16.57 43.68
C VAL A 460 -13.18 16.70 43.57
N PRO A 461 -12.62 16.94 42.37
CA PRO A 461 -11.18 17.08 42.21
C PRO A 461 -10.64 18.32 42.93
N ASP A 462 -9.57 18.13 43.70
CA ASP A 462 -8.82 19.22 44.33
C ASP A 462 -7.73 19.71 43.38
N LEU A 463 -7.88 20.95 42.91
CA LEU A 463 -6.96 21.54 41.93
C LEU A 463 -5.55 21.73 42.49
N ASP A 464 -5.40 22.08 43.77
CA ASP A 464 -4.10 22.37 44.36
C ASP A 464 -3.31 21.07 44.57
N ALA A 465 -3.96 20.03 45.08
CA ALA A 465 -3.35 18.69 45.20
C ALA A 465 -2.96 18.11 43.83
N LEU A 466 -3.78 18.33 42.80
CA LEU A 466 -3.44 17.92 41.42
C LEU A 466 -2.29 18.75 40.86
N ALA A 467 -2.24 20.05 41.14
CA ALA A 467 -1.14 20.91 40.70
C ALA A 467 0.20 20.49 41.33
N GLU A 468 0.22 20.11 42.61
CA GLU A 468 1.41 19.55 43.26
C GLU A 468 1.81 18.19 42.67
N ARG A 469 0.84 17.29 42.46
CA ARG A 469 1.09 15.96 41.90
C ARG A 469 1.68 16.02 40.48
N PHE A 470 1.24 16.97 39.67
CA PHE A 470 1.67 17.16 38.28
C PHE A 470 2.73 18.26 38.12
N ALA A 471 3.27 18.79 39.23
CA ALA A 471 4.37 19.75 39.16
C ALA A 471 5.59 19.11 38.47
N PRO A 472 6.34 19.87 37.65
CA PRO A 472 7.60 19.39 37.10
C PRO A 472 8.53 18.96 38.24
N ARG A 473 9.09 17.75 38.16
CA ARG A 473 10.13 17.33 39.11
C ARG A 473 11.32 18.28 38.98
N GLU A 474 11.63 19.02 40.04
CA GLU A 474 12.85 19.81 40.11
C GLU A 474 14.03 18.86 39.89
N THR A 475 14.69 19.01 38.74
CA THR A 475 15.95 18.31 38.51
C THR A 475 16.98 19.08 39.33
N PRO A 476 17.65 18.47 40.33
CA PRO A 476 18.68 19.17 41.07
C PRO A 476 19.74 19.61 40.06
N MET A 477 19.86 20.92 39.84
CA MET A 477 20.93 21.45 39.00
C MET A 477 22.27 21.07 39.66
N PRO A 478 23.18 20.38 38.96
CA PRO A 478 24.48 20.11 39.53
C PRO A 478 25.15 21.45 39.86
N VAL A 479 25.71 21.55 41.06
CA VAL A 479 26.51 22.71 41.44
C VAL A 479 27.76 22.69 40.56
N VAL A 480 27.75 23.49 39.50
CA VAL A 480 28.91 23.65 38.62
C VAL A 480 29.91 24.53 39.34
N THR A 481 30.89 23.90 40.00
CA THR A 481 32.04 24.63 40.54
C THR A 481 33.01 24.88 39.39
N VAL A 482 32.97 26.08 38.82
CA VAL A 482 33.97 26.52 37.84
C VAL A 482 35.25 26.87 38.59
N SER A 483 36.19 25.93 38.65
CA SER A 483 37.55 26.22 39.10
C SER A 483 38.27 26.93 37.96
N LEU A 484 38.38 28.25 38.04
CA LEU A 484 39.21 29.01 37.12
C LEU A 484 40.67 28.60 37.32
N PRO A 485 41.42 28.30 36.24
CA PRO A 485 42.84 28.02 36.37
C PRO A 485 43.58 29.26 36.90
N PRO A 486 44.68 29.07 37.66
CA PRO A 486 45.52 30.19 38.07
C PRO A 486 46.06 30.92 36.85
N LEU A 487 46.22 32.25 36.95
CA LEU A 487 46.66 33.10 35.84
C LEU A 487 47.99 32.64 35.21
N SER A 488 48.85 32.00 36.00
CA SER A 488 50.12 31.43 35.53
C SER A 488 49.97 30.32 34.47
N ALA A 489 48.83 29.63 34.42
CA ALA A 489 48.56 28.61 33.40
C ALA A 489 48.34 29.21 31.99
N TYR A 490 48.07 30.52 31.91
CA TYR A 490 47.99 31.22 30.62
C TYR A 490 49.37 31.59 30.07
N ASP A 491 50.42 31.61 30.90
CA ASP A 491 51.79 31.89 30.46
C ASP A 491 52.35 30.74 29.58
N ASP A 492 51.91 29.50 29.84
CA ASP A 492 52.27 28.33 29.02
C ASP A 492 51.72 28.41 27.59
N LEU A 493 50.66 29.20 27.34
CA LEU A 493 50.11 29.44 26.00
C LEU A 493 50.98 30.42 25.18
N PHE A 494 51.83 31.21 25.82
CA PHE A 494 52.82 32.06 25.12
C PHE A 494 54.06 31.27 24.71
N ALA A 495 54.39 30.17 25.38
CA ALA A 495 55.58 29.36 25.09
C ALA A 495 55.46 28.52 23.80
N VAL A 496 54.24 28.33 23.27
CA VAL A 496 54.00 27.60 22.00
C VAL A 496 54.20 28.48 20.76
N ALA A 497 54.46 29.78 20.94
CA ALA A 497 54.63 30.75 19.85
C ALA A 497 56.09 31.22 19.63
N ALA A 498 57.08 30.59 20.25
CA ALA A 498 58.51 30.93 20.10
C ALA A 498 59.27 29.97 19.19
#